data_AF-A0A925QUI3-F1
#
_entry.id   AF-A0A925QUI3-F1
#
_cell.length_a   1.000
_cell.length_b   1.000
_cell.length_c   1.000
_cell.angle_alpha   90.00
_cell.angle_beta   90.00
_cell.angle_gamma   90.00
#
_symmetry.space_group_name_H-M   'P 1'
#
loop_
_entity.id
_entity.type
_entity.pdbx_description
1 polymer ?
#
loop_
_entity_poly.entity_id
_entity_poly.type
_entity_poly.pdbx_seq_one_letter_code
_entity_poly.pdbx_strand_id
1 'polypeptide(L)'
;MKHLMLFVCFVLCGHSLFAQKDSSLIILQHVNVIDGISNSPLIDVTVTIKNAKITSIKRGSAKTLPTAIVLDLKGKWVLPGYIDAHVHFYHIDSARNALATGVTTARTMGANKFFDIQLRQAHNTGDNHIPDVVAAGYGIRPDMPEEFYSAFPALSDMKPEVKGGENVRRLVRALVSAKVNLIKVFATERAGTPGTDPRKRTFTNEELMAIVDEAKKEGIRVAAHAHGDEGAYAAVQAGVFSIEHGTYLSDSTLSMMKQMGTYLVPTFSYWKQVGASLQNRENPVLAERIRTFEQLITEVTKRAYKMGIPIAAGTDTRYSIAGLTIATEAMQLQKAGLSAMDVIKSMTSVSAKCLGIDKSTGSLKKGLDADILILEKNPLEGLDALRSIKMVINDGRIVINNSSAVAVNRTTTSTGSNFEKEKRTSRSKSLNTLDSIDRANQEMVRSSGNDVTKAHVSLQDSLIDLSANIRKDHRIFGYAHPDVKSERIFLLSVFTNDVENNPFNCRLGAYYDTRGMKDLTLKYMASVGEFVRAIAIDKSNKSTVLYFERKWIEFD
;
A
#
# COMPACT_ATOMS: atom_id res chain seq x y z
N MET A 1 -8.89 77.00 -8.04
CA MET A 1 -8.06 76.21 -8.98
C MET A 1 -7.52 75.00 -8.25
N LYS A 2 -7.99 73.79 -8.60
CA LYS A 2 -7.26 72.51 -8.50
C LYS A 2 -8.18 71.43 -9.07
N HIS A 3 -7.75 70.90 -10.21
CA HIS A 3 -8.39 69.81 -10.95
C HIS A 3 -8.35 68.51 -10.14
N LEU A 4 -9.43 67.73 -10.20
CA LEU A 4 -9.40 66.31 -9.87
C LEU A 4 -9.97 65.53 -11.06
N MET A 5 -9.06 64.93 -11.84
CA MET A 5 -9.37 64.00 -12.93
C MET A 5 -10.01 62.73 -12.36
N LEU A 6 -11.17 62.38 -12.88
CA LEU A 6 -11.82 61.09 -12.66
C LEU A 6 -11.21 60.07 -13.63
N PHE A 7 -10.42 59.13 -13.13
CA PHE A 7 -9.91 58.00 -13.92
C PHE A 7 -10.86 56.81 -13.73
N VAL A 8 -11.61 56.47 -14.78
CA VAL A 8 -12.48 55.28 -14.82
C VAL A 8 -11.61 54.08 -15.20
N CYS A 9 -11.24 53.26 -14.23
CA CYS A 9 -10.61 51.95 -14.48
C CYS A 9 -11.70 50.92 -14.82
N PHE A 10 -11.77 50.52 -16.08
CA PHE A 10 -12.46 49.31 -16.53
C PHE A 10 -11.71 48.08 -15.99
N VAL A 11 -12.23 47.46 -14.93
CA VAL A 11 -11.78 46.13 -14.51
C VAL A 11 -12.47 45.10 -15.39
N LEU A 12 -11.74 44.58 -16.37
CA LEU A 12 -12.09 43.36 -17.09
C LEU A 12 -12.06 42.19 -16.11
N CYS A 13 -13.23 41.79 -15.60
CA CYS A 13 -13.42 40.51 -14.92
C CYS A 13 -13.14 39.36 -15.89
N GLY A 14 -11.87 38.93 -15.94
CA GLY A 14 -11.50 37.61 -16.44
C GLY A 14 -12.23 36.57 -15.59
N HIS A 15 -13.25 35.96 -16.16
CA HIS A 15 -13.91 34.82 -15.58
C HIS A 15 -12.87 33.71 -15.50
N SER A 16 -12.36 33.44 -14.31
CA SER A 16 -11.69 32.18 -14.02
C SER A 16 -12.69 31.07 -14.32
N LEU A 17 -12.48 30.38 -15.44
CA LEU A 17 -13.10 29.10 -15.73
C LEU A 17 -12.82 28.19 -14.53
N PHE A 18 -13.79 28.08 -13.62
CA PHE A 18 -13.82 26.98 -12.68
C PHE A 18 -13.70 25.71 -13.52
N ALA A 19 -12.64 24.95 -13.27
CA ALA A 19 -12.45 23.62 -13.84
C ALA A 19 -13.77 22.88 -13.72
N GLN A 20 -14.38 22.58 -14.87
CA GLN A 20 -15.61 21.83 -14.96
C GLN A 20 -15.33 20.49 -14.28
N LYS A 21 -15.88 20.32 -13.07
CA LYS A 21 -15.76 19.08 -12.29
C LYS A 21 -16.38 18.00 -13.16
N ASP A 22 -15.53 17.26 -13.85
CA ASP A 22 -15.93 16.24 -14.80
C ASP A 22 -16.89 15.31 -14.06
N SER A 23 -18.18 15.38 -14.42
CA SER A 23 -19.24 14.75 -13.66
C SER A 23 -19.24 13.27 -14.00
N SER A 24 -18.24 12.55 -13.49
CA SER A 24 -18.06 11.13 -13.73
C SER A 24 -19.22 10.38 -13.08
N LEU A 25 -20.00 9.70 -13.93
CA LEU A 25 -21.05 8.76 -13.53
C LEU A 25 -20.51 7.35 -13.79
N ILE A 26 -20.30 6.57 -12.75
CA ILE A 26 -19.89 5.16 -12.83
C ILE A 26 -21.03 4.29 -12.34
N ILE A 27 -21.39 3.26 -13.10
CA ILE A 27 -22.45 2.32 -12.79
C ILE A 27 -21.86 0.91 -12.80
N LEU A 28 -21.84 0.24 -11.65
CA LEU A 28 -21.42 -1.15 -11.49
C LEU A 28 -22.67 -2.02 -11.45
N GLN A 29 -22.90 -2.85 -12.46
CA GLN A 29 -24.10 -3.68 -12.58
C GLN A 29 -23.83 -5.14 -12.26
N HIS A 30 -24.87 -5.84 -11.80
CA HIS A 30 -24.85 -7.28 -11.54
C HIS A 30 -23.79 -7.74 -10.50
N VAL A 31 -23.47 -6.87 -9.55
CA VAL A 31 -22.45 -7.13 -8.53
C VAL A 31 -23.01 -7.75 -7.26
N ASN A 32 -22.17 -8.52 -6.58
CA ASN A 32 -22.40 -8.95 -5.20
C ASN A 32 -21.71 -7.95 -4.26
N VAL A 33 -22.43 -7.32 -3.35
CA VAL A 33 -21.92 -6.27 -2.47
C VAL A 33 -21.77 -6.79 -1.05
N ILE A 34 -20.56 -6.66 -0.50
CA ILE A 34 -20.33 -6.67 0.95
C ILE A 34 -20.15 -5.20 1.34
N ASP A 35 -21.13 -4.61 2.02
CA ASP A 35 -21.18 -3.16 2.26
C ASP A 35 -20.24 -2.67 3.40
N GLY A 36 -19.59 -3.59 4.09
CA GLY A 36 -18.75 -3.32 5.25
C GLY A 36 -19.51 -3.14 6.57
N ILE A 37 -20.84 -3.24 6.61
CA ILE A 37 -21.66 -3.04 7.82
C ILE A 37 -22.54 -4.25 8.11
N SER A 38 -23.26 -4.73 7.10
CA SER A 38 -24.23 -5.82 7.18
C SER A 38 -23.54 -7.17 7.42
N ASN A 39 -24.25 -8.12 8.02
CA ASN A 39 -23.75 -9.50 8.22
C ASN A 39 -23.98 -10.42 7.03
N SER A 40 -24.63 -9.92 5.97
CA SER A 40 -24.94 -10.70 4.77
C SER A 40 -24.76 -9.83 3.53
N PRO A 41 -24.26 -10.40 2.42
CA PRO A 41 -24.07 -9.67 1.20
C PRO A 41 -25.38 -9.36 0.48
N LEU A 42 -25.40 -8.28 -0.29
CA LEU A 42 -26.44 -8.00 -1.28
C LEU A 42 -26.04 -8.64 -2.61
N ILE A 43 -26.93 -9.47 -3.17
CA ILE A 43 -26.64 -10.22 -4.40
C ILE A 43 -27.36 -9.58 -5.59
N ASP A 44 -26.66 -9.53 -6.73
CA ASP A 44 -27.15 -9.02 -8.01
C ASP A 44 -27.76 -7.61 -7.90
N VAL A 45 -26.94 -6.66 -7.49
CA VAL A 45 -27.31 -5.25 -7.35
C VAL A 45 -26.52 -4.36 -8.29
N THR A 46 -27.02 -3.15 -8.48
CA THR A 46 -26.35 -2.05 -9.17
C THR A 46 -25.88 -1.01 -8.17
N VAL A 47 -24.60 -0.64 -8.23
CA VAL A 47 -23.99 0.47 -7.48
C VAL A 47 -23.81 1.66 -8.43
N THR A 48 -24.26 2.84 -8.02
CA THR A 48 -24.13 4.07 -8.82
C THR A 48 -23.29 5.09 -8.08
N ILE A 49 -22.24 5.57 -8.74
CA ILE A 49 -21.28 6.54 -8.23
C ILE A 49 -21.41 7.80 -9.09
N LYS A 50 -21.54 8.95 -8.45
CA LYS A 50 -21.60 10.25 -9.14
C LYS A 50 -20.80 11.26 -8.34
N ASN A 51 -19.92 12.00 -9.01
CA ASN A 51 -19.12 13.06 -8.40
C ASN A 51 -18.35 12.58 -7.16
N ALA A 52 -17.62 11.47 -7.29
CA ALA A 52 -16.87 10.82 -6.22
C ALA A 52 -17.69 10.24 -5.06
N LYS A 53 -19.03 10.26 -5.12
CA LYS A 53 -19.89 9.75 -4.04
C LYS A 53 -20.75 8.58 -4.49
N ILE A 54 -20.99 7.64 -3.59
CA ILE A 54 -21.97 6.58 -3.77
C ILE A 54 -23.37 7.19 -3.69
N THR A 55 -24.21 7.00 -4.70
CA THR A 55 -25.55 7.61 -4.78
C THR A 55 -26.68 6.61 -4.62
N SER A 56 -26.47 5.34 -5.03
CA SER A 56 -27.44 4.27 -4.81
C SER A 56 -26.81 2.88 -4.87
N ILE A 57 -27.40 1.94 -4.12
CA ILE A 57 -27.16 0.50 -4.20
C ILE A 57 -28.54 -0.16 -4.23
N LYS A 58 -28.94 -0.77 -5.35
CA LYS A 58 -30.29 -1.34 -5.52
C LYS A 58 -30.33 -2.45 -6.57
N ARG A 59 -31.33 -3.33 -6.51
CA ARG A 59 -31.57 -4.33 -7.57
C ARG A 59 -32.03 -3.67 -8.88
N GLY A 60 -31.75 -4.36 -9.99
CA GLY A 60 -32.10 -3.92 -11.35
C GLY A 60 -31.15 -2.88 -11.93
N SER A 61 -31.42 -2.45 -13.17
CA SER A 61 -30.53 -1.54 -13.91
C SER A 61 -30.70 -0.08 -13.48
N ALA A 62 -29.61 0.69 -13.51
CA ALA A 62 -29.67 2.14 -13.34
C ALA A 62 -29.94 2.83 -14.70
N LYS A 63 -30.55 4.02 -14.67
CA LYS A 63 -30.71 4.84 -15.87
C LYS A 63 -29.32 5.29 -16.35
N THR A 64 -28.95 4.90 -17.56
CA THR A 64 -27.66 5.25 -18.15
C THR A 64 -27.73 6.63 -18.81
N LEU A 65 -26.64 7.39 -18.70
CA LEU A 65 -26.40 8.58 -19.50
C LEU A 65 -25.31 8.23 -20.53
N PRO A 66 -25.28 8.87 -21.71
CA PRO A 66 -24.25 8.58 -22.73
C PRO A 66 -22.81 8.74 -22.23
N THR A 67 -22.58 9.59 -21.23
CA THR A 67 -21.27 9.85 -20.62
C THR A 67 -20.95 8.94 -19.44
N ALA A 68 -21.84 8.02 -19.06
CA ALA A 68 -21.63 7.12 -17.95
C ALA A 68 -20.65 5.99 -18.31
N ILE A 69 -19.75 5.66 -17.37
CA ILE A 69 -18.99 4.42 -17.42
C ILE A 69 -19.88 3.33 -16.82
N VAL A 70 -20.32 2.39 -17.66
CA VAL A 70 -21.17 1.26 -17.23
C VAL A 70 -20.36 -0.02 -17.29
N LEU A 71 -20.22 -0.70 -16.16
CA LEU A 71 -19.48 -1.95 -16.02
C LEU A 71 -20.45 -3.06 -15.62
N ASP A 72 -20.66 -4.02 -16.51
CA ASP A 72 -21.29 -5.30 -16.15
C ASP A 72 -20.24 -6.17 -15.46
N LEU A 73 -20.47 -6.41 -14.17
CA LEU A 73 -19.57 -7.11 -13.29
C LEU A 73 -20.26 -8.34 -12.70
N LYS A 74 -21.10 -9.02 -13.51
CA LYS A 74 -21.80 -10.24 -13.13
C LYS A 74 -20.88 -11.23 -12.40
N GLY A 75 -21.28 -11.60 -11.19
CA GLY A 75 -20.58 -12.57 -10.35
C GLY A 75 -19.32 -12.03 -9.64
N LYS A 76 -18.95 -10.75 -9.84
CA LYS A 76 -17.86 -10.11 -9.10
C LYS A 76 -18.34 -9.56 -7.77
N TRP A 77 -17.38 -9.37 -6.87
CA TRP A 77 -17.61 -8.94 -5.51
C TRP A 77 -17.15 -7.50 -5.31
N VAL A 78 -17.98 -6.68 -4.71
CA VAL A 78 -17.76 -5.25 -4.51
C VAL A 78 -17.71 -4.96 -3.01
N LEU A 79 -16.61 -4.37 -2.57
CA LEU A 79 -16.31 -4.05 -1.18
C LEU A 79 -15.96 -2.56 -1.05
N PRO A 80 -16.07 -1.95 0.16
CA PRO A 80 -15.37 -0.71 0.45
C PRO A 80 -13.86 -0.88 0.21
N GLY A 81 -13.20 0.22 -0.12
CA GLY A 81 -11.75 0.35 -0.06
C GLY A 81 -11.19 -0.14 1.27
N TYR A 82 -10.05 -0.83 1.23
CA TYR A 82 -9.42 -1.29 2.46
C TYR A 82 -8.82 -0.12 3.23
N ILE A 83 -8.87 -0.21 4.56
CA ILE A 83 -8.32 0.76 5.48
C ILE A 83 -7.25 0.10 6.34
N ASP A 84 -6.00 0.51 6.16
CA ASP A 84 -4.88 0.05 6.99
C ASP A 84 -4.69 1.01 8.17
N ALA A 85 -5.02 0.54 9.37
CA ALA A 85 -4.97 1.35 10.58
C ALA A 85 -3.53 1.55 11.12
N HIS A 86 -2.49 0.95 10.55
CA HIS A 86 -1.13 1.17 11.04
C HIS A 86 -0.12 0.96 9.92
N VAL A 87 0.44 2.05 9.39
CA VAL A 87 1.50 1.98 8.37
C VAL A 87 2.63 2.96 8.65
N HIS A 88 3.75 2.76 7.96
CA HIS A 88 4.90 3.65 7.96
C HIS A 88 5.38 3.91 6.52
N PHE A 89 4.72 4.81 5.81
CA PHE A 89 5.16 5.21 4.47
C PHE A 89 6.40 6.12 4.57
N TYR A 90 7.50 5.69 3.96
CA TYR A 90 8.75 6.47 3.90
C TYR A 90 8.99 7.08 2.51
N HIS A 91 8.32 6.54 1.49
CA HIS A 91 8.39 7.02 0.11
C HIS A 91 6.98 7.02 -0.48
N ILE A 92 6.76 7.81 -1.54
CA ILE A 92 5.47 7.84 -2.23
C ILE A 92 5.11 6.47 -2.82
N ASP A 93 6.10 5.70 -3.26
CA ASP A 93 5.89 4.37 -3.82
C ASP A 93 5.40 3.37 -2.78
N SER A 94 5.73 3.54 -1.49
CA SER A 94 5.11 2.77 -0.41
C SER A 94 3.59 2.98 -0.38
N ALA A 95 3.14 4.22 -0.55
CA ALA A 95 1.72 4.57 -0.55
C ALA A 95 1.03 4.04 -1.83
N ARG A 96 1.68 4.16 -3.00
CA ARG A 96 1.21 3.57 -4.26
C ARG A 96 1.09 2.05 -4.20
N ASN A 97 2.07 1.38 -3.58
CA ASN A 97 2.05 -0.07 -3.37
C ASN A 97 0.89 -0.49 -2.46
N ALA A 98 0.59 0.31 -1.41
CA ALA A 98 -0.57 0.07 -0.58
C ALA A 98 -1.86 0.15 -1.41
N LEU A 99 -2.03 1.20 -2.21
CA LEU A 99 -3.19 1.37 -3.11
C LEU A 99 -3.31 0.24 -4.13
N ALA A 100 -2.20 -0.20 -4.72
CA ALA A 100 -2.12 -1.35 -5.62
C ALA A 100 -2.69 -2.63 -5.00
N THR A 101 -2.72 -2.72 -3.68
CA THR A 101 -3.22 -3.84 -2.90
C THR A 101 -4.59 -3.58 -2.26
N GLY A 102 -5.27 -2.51 -2.69
CA GLY A 102 -6.64 -2.16 -2.32
C GLY A 102 -6.76 -1.21 -1.14
N VAL A 103 -5.66 -0.73 -0.56
CA VAL A 103 -5.68 0.24 0.53
C VAL A 103 -5.98 1.63 -0.05
N THR A 104 -7.22 2.10 0.10
CA THR A 104 -7.64 3.44 -0.33
C THR A 104 -7.47 4.47 0.78
N THR A 105 -7.38 4.03 2.04
CA THR A 105 -7.11 4.90 3.19
C THR A 105 -6.11 4.24 4.13
N ALA A 106 -5.16 5.02 4.67
CA ALA A 106 -4.16 4.53 5.60
C ALA A 106 -3.97 5.49 6.79
N ARG A 107 -3.79 4.95 7.99
CA ARG A 107 -3.32 5.71 9.16
C ARG A 107 -1.83 5.51 9.34
N THR A 108 -1.05 6.56 9.08
CA THR A 108 0.38 6.54 9.36
C THR A 108 0.61 6.73 10.84
N MET A 109 1.48 5.91 11.42
CA MET A 109 1.69 5.84 12.85
C MET A 109 3.12 6.25 13.21
N GLY A 110 3.61 7.32 12.59
CA GLY A 110 4.98 7.80 12.76
C GLY A 110 5.68 7.99 11.42
N ALA A 111 6.04 9.24 11.11
CA ALA A 111 6.80 9.59 9.92
C ALA A 111 7.94 10.54 10.27
N ASN A 112 9.07 10.34 9.60
CA ASN A 112 10.17 11.29 9.67
C ASN A 112 9.84 12.51 8.80
N LYS A 113 10.28 13.70 9.22
CA LYS A 113 10.15 14.96 8.50
C LYS A 113 8.70 15.27 8.07
N PHE A 114 7.71 14.79 8.82
CA PHE A 114 6.28 14.96 8.51
C PHE A 114 5.89 14.51 7.10
N PHE A 115 6.57 13.49 6.56
CA PHE A 115 6.32 13.00 5.21
C PHE A 115 4.86 12.53 5.00
N ASP A 116 4.24 11.97 6.02
CA ASP A 116 2.84 11.56 5.98
C ASP A 116 1.86 12.73 5.80
N ILE A 117 2.15 13.89 6.39
CA ILE A 117 1.37 15.12 6.17
C ILE A 117 1.49 15.59 4.72
N GLN A 118 2.66 15.44 4.11
CA GLN A 118 2.88 15.76 2.70
C GLN A 118 2.13 14.80 1.78
N LEU A 119 2.12 13.49 2.07
CA LEU A 119 1.31 12.51 1.34
C LEU A 119 -0.19 12.83 1.42
N ARG A 120 -0.69 13.14 2.62
CA ARG A 120 -2.08 13.60 2.81
C ARG A 120 -2.38 14.83 1.95
N GLN A 121 -1.47 15.80 1.93
CA GLN A 121 -1.66 17.01 1.12
C GLN A 121 -1.67 16.70 -0.37
N ALA A 122 -0.77 15.84 -0.85
CA ALA A 122 -0.73 15.41 -2.25
C ALA A 122 -2.05 14.77 -2.67
N HIS A 123 -2.59 13.86 -1.85
CA HIS A 123 -3.89 13.24 -2.06
C HIS A 123 -5.01 14.29 -2.10
N ASN A 124 -5.11 15.15 -1.07
CA ASN A 124 -6.12 16.21 -0.98
C ASN A 124 -6.08 17.20 -2.16
N THR A 125 -4.92 17.39 -2.79
CA THR A 125 -4.76 18.25 -3.98
C THR A 125 -5.03 17.54 -5.31
N GLY A 126 -5.42 16.26 -5.27
CA GLY A 126 -5.96 15.53 -6.41
C GLY A 126 -5.16 14.31 -6.86
N ASP A 127 -4.06 13.94 -6.18
CA ASP A 127 -3.35 12.69 -6.47
C ASP A 127 -4.09 11.49 -5.87
N ASN A 128 -4.96 10.91 -6.67
CA ASN A 128 -5.73 9.73 -6.32
C ASN A 128 -4.98 8.40 -6.58
N HIS A 129 -3.71 8.44 -7.01
CA HIS A 129 -2.85 7.26 -7.15
C HIS A 129 -2.14 6.89 -5.83
N ILE A 130 -2.46 7.58 -4.75
CA ILE A 130 -2.09 7.25 -3.37
C ILE A 130 -3.35 7.20 -2.50
N PRO A 131 -3.33 6.43 -1.38
CA PRO A 131 -4.43 6.42 -0.44
C PRO A 131 -4.62 7.78 0.23
N ASP A 132 -5.82 8.00 0.73
CA ASP A 132 -6.10 8.96 1.79
C ASP A 132 -5.22 8.68 3.01
N VAL A 133 -4.65 9.72 3.63
CA VAL A 133 -3.72 9.56 4.76
C VAL A 133 -4.23 10.27 6.02
N VAL A 134 -4.45 9.48 7.07
CA VAL A 134 -4.66 9.96 8.44
C VAL A 134 -3.31 10.03 9.14
N ALA A 135 -2.75 11.24 9.23
CA ALA A 135 -1.35 11.46 9.61
C ALA A 135 -1.13 11.67 11.11
N ALA A 136 -0.20 10.94 11.72
CA ALA A 136 0.24 11.14 13.10
C ALA A 136 1.46 12.06 13.24
N GLY A 137 2.22 12.30 12.16
CA GLY A 137 3.51 12.99 12.24
C GLY A 137 4.51 12.17 13.06
N TYR A 138 5.24 12.82 13.97
CA TYR A 138 6.14 12.11 14.89
C TYR A 138 5.37 11.47 16.04
N GLY A 139 5.73 10.23 16.39
CA GLY A 139 5.22 9.60 17.61
C GLY A 139 6.00 10.06 18.85
N ILE A 140 5.28 10.45 19.89
CA ILE A 140 5.83 10.91 21.17
C ILE A 140 6.51 9.75 21.90
N ARG A 141 7.80 9.93 22.21
CA ARG A 141 8.64 8.99 22.96
C ARG A 141 9.64 9.77 23.83
N PRO A 142 10.21 9.17 24.89
CA PRO A 142 11.19 9.86 25.74
C PRO A 142 12.38 10.40 24.94
N ASP A 143 12.88 9.61 23.98
CA ASP A 143 13.99 9.92 23.08
C ASP A 143 13.50 10.47 21.72
N MET A 144 12.93 11.68 21.73
CA MET A 144 12.50 12.33 20.49
C MET A 144 13.70 12.50 19.52
N PRO A 145 13.50 12.27 18.21
CA PRO A 145 14.58 12.29 17.23
C PRO A 145 15.10 13.72 16.98
N GLU A 146 16.37 13.84 16.60
CA GLU A 146 17.01 15.13 16.31
C GLU A 146 16.24 15.93 15.25
N GLU A 147 15.71 15.25 14.23
CA GLU A 147 14.93 15.90 13.17
C GLU A 147 13.64 16.54 13.66
N PHE A 148 13.05 16.04 14.76
CA PHE A 148 11.91 16.69 15.40
C PHE A 148 12.33 18.02 16.03
N TYR A 149 13.45 18.04 16.75
CA TYR A 149 13.97 19.28 17.35
C TYR A 149 14.42 20.29 16.30
N SER A 150 14.93 19.84 15.15
CA SER A 150 15.18 20.72 14.00
C SER A 150 13.90 21.39 13.47
N ALA A 151 12.76 20.69 13.52
CA ALA A 151 11.46 21.26 13.15
C ALA A 151 10.86 22.16 14.25
N PHE A 152 11.20 21.90 15.53
CA PHE A 152 10.76 22.71 16.68
C PHE A 152 11.94 23.07 17.61
N PRO A 153 12.82 24.00 17.21
CA PRO A 153 14.05 24.28 17.97
C PRO A 153 13.80 24.72 19.42
N ALA A 154 12.67 25.40 19.66
CA ALA A 154 12.24 25.88 20.98
C ALA A 154 11.90 24.76 21.99
N LEU A 155 11.95 23.49 21.58
CA LEU A 155 11.74 22.32 22.46
C LEU A 155 13.05 21.59 22.80
N SER A 156 14.20 22.09 22.33
CA SER A 156 15.50 21.43 22.53
C SER A 156 15.95 21.39 24.00
N ASP A 157 15.33 22.17 24.87
CA ASP A 157 15.54 22.16 26.32
C ASP A 157 15.09 20.85 26.98
N MET A 158 14.32 20.01 26.28
CA MET A 158 13.89 18.68 26.74
C MET A 158 14.89 17.57 26.44
N LYS A 159 16.02 17.86 25.79
CA LYS A 159 17.06 16.85 25.49
C LYS A 159 17.83 16.44 26.76
N PRO A 160 18.38 15.21 26.81
CA PRO A 160 18.25 14.14 25.82
C PRO A 160 16.94 13.35 25.93
N GLU A 161 16.17 13.54 27.01
CA GLU A 161 15.01 12.74 27.34
C GLU A 161 13.86 13.60 27.85
N VAL A 162 12.69 13.46 27.23
CA VAL A 162 11.47 14.18 27.58
C VAL A 162 10.90 13.62 28.88
N LYS A 163 10.75 14.48 29.89
CA LYS A 163 10.14 14.17 31.19
C LYS A 163 9.20 15.27 31.65
N GLY A 164 8.15 14.89 32.38
CA GLY A 164 7.22 15.77 33.06
C GLY A 164 6.02 16.18 32.20
N GLY A 165 4.88 16.39 32.88
CA GLY A 165 3.59 16.67 32.25
C GLY A 165 3.61 17.87 31.30
N GLU A 166 4.27 18.98 31.64
CA GLU A 166 4.30 20.16 30.76
C GLU A 166 5.14 19.92 29.49
N ASN A 167 6.23 19.17 29.57
CA ASN A 167 7.05 18.89 28.40
C ASN A 167 6.31 18.02 27.39
N VAL A 168 5.59 16.99 27.85
CA VAL A 168 4.76 16.20 26.94
C VAL A 168 3.58 17.00 26.36
N ARG A 169 3.01 17.97 27.10
CA ARG A 169 2.01 18.92 26.56
C ARG A 169 2.59 19.80 25.46
N ARG A 170 3.80 20.33 25.66
CA ARG A 170 4.52 21.12 24.64
C ARG A 170 4.76 20.30 23.36
N LEU A 171 5.09 19.01 23.46
CA LEU A 171 5.18 18.12 22.30
C LEU A 171 3.84 17.96 21.58
N VAL A 172 2.75 17.75 22.32
CA VAL A 172 1.40 17.65 21.72
C VAL A 172 1.04 18.94 20.99
N ARG A 173 1.25 20.12 21.60
CA ARG A 173 1.01 21.42 20.95
C ARG A 173 1.82 21.59 19.66
N ALA A 174 3.07 21.15 19.65
CA ALA A 174 3.91 21.20 18.46
C ALA A 174 3.37 20.29 17.34
N LEU A 175 2.99 19.06 17.65
CA LEU A 175 2.37 18.15 16.68
C LEU A 175 1.03 18.67 16.16
N VAL A 176 0.18 19.21 17.03
CA VAL A 176 -1.08 19.89 16.65
C VAL A 176 -0.79 21.06 15.70
N SER A 177 0.24 21.87 15.99
CA SER A 177 0.62 23.00 15.13
C SER A 177 1.02 22.57 13.72
N ALA A 178 1.61 21.37 13.58
CA ALA A 178 1.91 20.74 12.30
C ALA A 178 0.68 20.16 11.58
N LYS A 179 -0.52 20.25 12.18
CA LYS A 179 -1.80 19.78 11.62
C LYS A 179 -1.89 18.26 11.45
N VAL A 180 -1.39 17.49 12.41
CA VAL A 180 -1.62 16.05 12.50
C VAL A 180 -3.12 15.75 12.67
N ASN A 181 -3.58 14.57 12.24
CA ASN A 181 -4.94 14.08 12.48
C ASN A 181 -5.11 13.38 13.83
N LEU A 182 -4.02 12.82 14.37
CA LEU A 182 -3.99 12.11 15.64
C LEU A 182 -2.62 12.27 16.30
N ILE A 183 -2.53 11.91 17.59
CA ILE A 183 -1.26 11.76 18.29
C ILE A 183 -0.94 10.27 18.44
N LYS A 184 0.29 9.86 18.12
CA LYS A 184 0.83 8.56 18.54
C LYS A 184 1.75 8.76 19.75
N VAL A 185 1.60 7.91 20.77
CA VAL A 185 2.53 7.83 21.90
C VAL A 185 3.12 6.42 21.99
N PHE A 186 4.38 6.31 22.38
CA PHE A 186 5.00 5.05 22.78
C PHE A 186 4.82 4.90 24.28
N ALA A 187 3.92 4.02 24.72
CA ALA A 187 3.66 3.74 26.14
C ALA A 187 4.54 2.60 26.70
N THR A 188 5.15 1.81 25.81
CA THR A 188 6.22 0.86 26.12
C THR A 188 7.39 1.03 25.16
N GLU A 189 8.55 0.47 25.48
CA GLU A 189 9.67 0.44 24.54
C GLU A 189 9.33 -0.41 23.29
N ARG A 190 10.15 -0.26 22.24
CA ARG A 190 9.96 -0.95 20.97
C ARG A 190 10.30 -2.43 21.09
N ALA A 191 9.62 -3.30 20.35
CA ALA A 191 9.95 -4.72 20.31
C ALA A 191 10.99 -5.08 19.22
N GLY A 192 11.09 -4.27 18.16
CA GLY A 192 11.92 -4.50 16.98
C GLY A 192 13.42 -4.18 17.13
N THR A 193 13.89 -3.86 18.33
CA THR A 193 15.30 -3.56 18.62
C THR A 193 15.81 -4.47 19.74
N PRO A 194 17.02 -5.05 19.63
CA PRO A 194 17.52 -6.02 20.62
C PRO A 194 17.76 -5.40 22.00
N GLY A 195 18.14 -4.12 22.06
CA GLY A 195 18.51 -3.42 23.29
C GLY A 195 17.34 -2.89 24.13
N THR A 196 16.10 -3.09 23.69
CA THR A 196 14.90 -2.60 24.38
C THR A 196 14.10 -3.74 24.98
N ASP A 197 13.36 -3.50 26.07
CA ASP A 197 12.38 -4.44 26.63
C ASP A 197 10.96 -3.97 26.27
N PRO A 198 10.24 -4.64 25.34
CA PRO A 198 8.91 -4.23 24.93
C PRO A 198 7.85 -4.25 26.04
N ARG A 199 8.15 -4.86 27.19
CA ARG A 199 7.27 -4.84 28.36
C ARG A 199 7.50 -3.60 29.22
N LYS A 200 8.67 -2.97 29.11
CA LYS A 200 9.04 -1.81 29.91
C LYS A 200 8.26 -0.60 29.47
N ARG A 201 7.59 0.01 30.43
CA ARG A 201 6.82 1.24 30.29
C ARG A 201 7.74 2.46 30.11
N THR A 202 7.33 3.42 29.31
CA THR A 202 8.13 4.61 28.92
C THR A 202 7.69 5.91 29.60
N PHE A 203 6.39 6.12 29.82
CA PHE A 203 5.84 7.34 30.41
C PHE A 203 5.00 7.04 31.65
N THR A 204 5.05 7.90 32.65
CA THR A 204 4.24 7.83 33.88
C THR A 204 2.74 8.03 33.62
N ASN A 205 1.88 7.77 34.62
CA ASN A 205 0.43 7.95 34.47
C ASN A 205 0.12 9.43 34.21
N GLU A 206 0.79 10.33 34.92
CA GLU A 206 0.65 11.78 34.78
C GLU A 206 0.99 12.23 33.35
N GLU A 207 2.10 11.75 32.78
CA GLU A 207 2.52 12.12 31.42
C GLU A 207 1.54 11.60 30.37
N LEU A 208 1.08 10.34 30.48
CA LEU A 208 0.09 9.80 29.55
C LEU A 208 -1.25 10.55 29.63
N MET A 209 -1.72 10.86 30.84
CA MET A 209 -2.92 11.68 31.03
C MET A 209 -2.73 13.10 30.49
N ALA A 210 -1.55 13.71 30.68
CA ALA A 210 -1.24 15.03 30.15
C ALA A 210 -1.25 15.06 28.61
N ILE A 211 -0.72 14.01 27.95
CA ILE A 211 -0.77 13.86 26.49
C ILE A 211 -2.22 13.79 26.01
N VAL A 212 -3.05 12.93 26.61
CA VAL A 212 -4.45 12.75 26.20
C VAL A 212 -5.29 14.00 26.47
N ASP A 213 -5.13 14.62 27.64
CA ASP A 213 -5.83 15.85 28.01
C ASP A 213 -5.49 17.01 27.07
N GLU A 214 -4.21 17.18 26.72
CA GLU A 214 -3.79 18.23 25.79
C GLU A 214 -4.32 18.00 24.37
N ALA A 215 -4.26 16.75 23.88
CA ALA A 215 -4.79 16.41 22.56
C ALA A 215 -6.32 16.63 22.49
N LYS A 216 -7.03 16.31 23.57
CA LYS A 216 -8.48 16.48 23.68
C LYS A 216 -8.94 17.93 23.57
N LYS A 217 -8.15 18.89 24.07
CA LYS A 217 -8.45 20.35 23.94
C LYS A 217 -8.57 20.78 22.48
N GLU A 218 -7.84 20.10 21.60
CA GLU A 218 -7.79 20.36 20.15
C GLU A 218 -8.71 19.41 19.36
N GLY A 219 -9.51 18.58 20.05
CA GLY A 219 -10.37 17.58 19.43
C GLY A 219 -9.61 16.42 18.76
N ILE A 220 -8.32 16.24 19.09
CA ILE A 220 -7.46 15.22 18.52
C ILE A 220 -7.42 13.99 19.44
N ARG A 221 -7.49 12.79 18.86
CA ARG A 221 -7.48 11.52 19.60
C ARG A 221 -6.07 10.94 19.65
N VAL A 222 -5.79 10.13 20.69
CA VAL A 222 -4.46 9.55 20.95
C VAL A 222 -4.47 8.03 20.80
N ALA A 223 -3.51 7.50 20.05
CA ALA A 223 -3.23 6.07 19.90
C ALA A 223 -1.90 5.72 20.57
N ALA A 224 -1.78 4.52 21.16
CA ALA A 224 -0.58 4.11 21.88
C ALA A 224 0.07 2.84 21.32
N HIS A 225 1.36 2.93 20.99
CA HIS A 225 2.23 1.76 20.90
C HIS A 225 2.39 1.16 22.29
N ALA A 226 1.93 -0.08 22.48
CA ALA A 226 2.13 -0.81 23.73
C ALA A 226 2.15 -2.32 23.48
N HIS A 227 3.28 -2.97 23.79
CA HIS A 227 3.34 -4.43 23.83
C HIS A 227 3.02 -4.94 25.25
N GLY A 228 3.69 -4.37 26.26
CA GLY A 228 3.55 -4.74 27.67
C GLY A 228 2.23 -4.29 28.31
N ASP A 229 1.72 -5.12 29.23
CA ASP A 229 0.45 -4.90 29.90
C ASP A 229 0.42 -3.61 30.74
N GLU A 230 1.47 -3.33 31.52
CA GLU A 230 1.50 -2.16 32.42
C GLU A 230 1.38 -0.84 31.64
N GLY A 231 2.15 -0.70 30.55
CA GLY A 231 2.08 0.49 29.70
C GLY A 231 0.76 0.60 28.94
N ALA A 232 0.21 -0.53 28.48
CA ALA A 232 -1.09 -0.56 27.82
C ALA A 232 -2.22 -0.18 28.78
N TYR A 233 -2.24 -0.76 29.99
CA TYR A 233 -3.21 -0.43 31.04
C TYR A 233 -3.19 1.07 31.33
N ALA A 234 -2.01 1.64 31.57
CA ALA A 234 -1.88 3.06 31.84
C ALA A 234 -2.34 3.95 30.67
N ALA A 235 -2.06 3.55 29.43
CA ALA A 235 -2.51 4.27 28.24
C ALA A 235 -4.04 4.21 28.09
N VAL A 236 -4.64 3.04 28.27
CA VAL A 236 -6.11 2.86 28.24
C VAL A 236 -6.76 3.70 29.35
N GLN A 237 -6.19 3.70 30.56
CA GLN A 237 -6.66 4.51 31.68
C GLN A 237 -6.58 6.01 31.37
N ALA A 238 -5.54 6.45 30.67
CA ALA A 238 -5.40 7.84 30.23
C ALA A 238 -6.43 8.24 29.15
N GLY A 239 -7.06 7.28 28.47
CA GLY A 239 -8.12 7.52 27.48
C GLY A 239 -7.66 7.43 26.02
N VAL A 240 -6.64 6.64 25.71
CA VAL A 240 -6.27 6.36 24.31
C VAL A 240 -7.39 5.57 23.61
N PHE A 241 -7.63 5.88 22.32
CA PHE A 241 -8.69 5.23 21.56
C PHE A 241 -8.25 3.93 20.88
N SER A 242 -6.95 3.71 20.70
CA SER A 242 -6.42 2.44 20.19
C SER A 242 -5.11 2.06 20.86
N ILE A 243 -4.95 0.75 21.09
CA ILE A 243 -3.69 0.10 21.44
C ILE A 243 -3.16 -0.60 20.20
N GLU A 244 -1.94 -0.22 19.83
CA GLU A 244 -1.19 -0.84 18.75
C GLU A 244 -0.36 -1.99 19.32
N HIS A 245 -0.29 -3.09 18.58
CA HIS A 245 0.37 -4.34 18.92
C HIS A 245 -0.33 -5.12 20.02
N GLY A 246 -0.28 -4.71 21.30
CA GLY A 246 -0.95 -5.40 22.40
C GLY A 246 -0.50 -6.85 22.64
N THR A 247 0.80 -7.12 22.55
CA THR A 247 1.33 -8.50 22.57
C THR A 247 1.16 -9.22 23.91
N TYR A 248 1.18 -8.52 25.04
CA TYR A 248 1.19 -9.12 26.38
C TYR A 248 -0.01 -8.71 27.24
N LEU A 249 -1.13 -8.29 26.63
CA LEU A 249 -2.26 -7.75 27.39
C LEU A 249 -2.93 -8.80 28.29
N SER A 250 -3.16 -8.45 29.55
CA SER A 250 -3.91 -9.22 30.53
C SER A 250 -5.42 -9.10 30.32
N ASP A 251 -6.19 -10.00 30.93
CA ASP A 251 -7.66 -9.91 30.91
C ASP A 251 -8.18 -8.63 31.59
N SER A 252 -7.46 -8.10 32.60
CA SER A 252 -7.81 -6.82 33.23
C SER A 252 -7.67 -5.65 32.25
N THR A 253 -6.58 -5.59 31.49
CA THR A 253 -6.39 -4.52 30.49
C THR A 253 -7.41 -4.66 29.36
N LEU A 254 -7.66 -5.88 28.86
CA LEU A 254 -8.70 -6.13 27.86
C LEU A 254 -10.10 -5.73 28.37
N SER A 255 -10.43 -6.04 29.62
CA SER A 255 -11.70 -5.64 30.24
C SER A 255 -11.83 -4.12 30.30
N MET A 256 -10.75 -3.42 30.65
CA MET A 256 -10.74 -1.96 30.66
C MET A 256 -10.85 -1.37 29.24
N MET A 257 -10.17 -1.96 28.25
CA MET A 257 -10.32 -1.56 26.84
C MET A 257 -11.78 -1.67 26.38
N LYS A 258 -12.47 -2.77 26.74
CA LYS A 258 -13.90 -2.93 26.46
C LYS A 258 -14.73 -1.83 27.11
N GLN A 259 -14.50 -1.53 28.39
CA GLN A 259 -15.21 -0.49 29.13
C GLN A 259 -14.98 0.90 28.52
N MET A 260 -13.76 1.19 28.07
CA MET A 260 -13.36 2.48 27.52
C MET A 260 -13.67 2.62 26.02
N GLY A 261 -14.07 1.53 25.35
CA GLY A 261 -14.25 1.50 23.90
C GLY A 261 -12.93 1.62 23.12
N THR A 262 -11.82 1.22 23.73
CA THR A 262 -10.49 1.24 23.11
C THR A 262 -10.34 0.09 22.11
N TYR A 263 -9.86 0.40 20.92
CA TYR A 263 -9.63 -0.56 19.85
C TYR A 263 -8.30 -1.32 20.06
N LEU A 264 -8.26 -2.56 19.59
CA LEU A 264 -7.01 -3.29 19.41
C LEU A 264 -6.60 -3.27 17.93
N VAL A 265 -5.33 -2.94 17.65
CA VAL A 265 -4.70 -3.04 16.32
C VAL A 265 -3.50 -3.99 16.41
N PRO A 266 -3.67 -5.30 16.12
CA PRO A 266 -2.67 -6.33 16.46
C PRO A 266 -1.35 -6.30 15.68
N THR A 267 -1.38 -5.86 14.42
CA THR A 267 -0.22 -5.75 13.53
C THR A 267 0.60 -7.04 13.39
N PHE A 268 -0.05 -8.15 13.04
CA PHE A 268 0.61 -9.43 12.82
C PHE A 268 1.65 -9.37 11.69
N SER A 269 1.38 -8.57 10.66
CA SER A 269 2.19 -8.49 9.43
C SER A 269 3.61 -7.99 9.67
N TYR A 270 3.81 -7.10 10.65
CA TYR A 270 5.14 -6.62 11.05
C TYR A 270 6.10 -7.76 11.40
N TRP A 271 5.64 -8.76 12.16
CA TRP A 271 6.51 -9.86 12.60
C TRP A 271 6.98 -10.75 11.45
N LYS A 272 6.18 -10.85 10.38
CA LYS A 272 6.59 -11.49 9.13
C LYS A 272 7.63 -10.66 8.39
N GLN A 273 7.49 -9.34 8.35
CA GLN A 273 8.50 -8.43 7.80
C GLN A 273 9.83 -8.55 8.56
N VAL A 274 9.79 -8.50 9.89
CA VAL A 274 11.01 -8.64 10.70
C VAL A 274 11.64 -10.01 10.46
N GLY A 275 10.85 -11.10 10.49
CA GLY A 275 11.34 -12.45 10.21
C GLY A 275 11.99 -12.58 8.83
N ALA A 276 11.39 -12.01 7.79
CA ALA A 276 11.96 -11.99 6.44
C ALA A 276 13.28 -11.19 6.38
N SER A 277 13.36 -10.06 7.08
CA SER A 277 14.59 -9.25 7.14
C SER A 277 15.71 -9.89 7.96
N LEU A 278 15.37 -10.81 8.88
CA LEU A 278 16.32 -11.57 9.70
C LEU A 278 16.71 -12.92 9.09
N GLN A 279 16.45 -13.15 7.80
CA GLN A 279 17.01 -14.31 7.09
C GLN A 279 18.55 -14.32 7.10
N ASN A 280 19.20 -13.20 7.47
CA ASN A 280 20.53 -13.19 8.06
C ASN A 280 20.41 -13.21 9.60
N ARG A 281 20.71 -14.36 10.22
CA ARG A 281 20.58 -14.69 11.66
C ARG A 281 21.47 -13.86 12.61
N GLU A 282 21.64 -12.56 12.37
CA GLU A 282 22.61 -11.72 13.09
C GLU A 282 22.12 -11.29 14.48
N ASN A 283 20.85 -11.53 14.84
CA ASN A 283 20.30 -11.14 16.14
C ASN A 283 19.45 -12.23 16.82
N PRO A 284 20.04 -13.03 17.74
CA PRO A 284 19.31 -14.11 18.42
C PRO A 284 18.17 -13.60 19.32
N VAL A 285 18.29 -12.39 19.89
CA VAL A 285 17.24 -11.79 20.72
C VAL A 285 15.99 -11.51 19.89
N LEU A 286 16.15 -10.90 18.72
CA LEU A 286 15.01 -10.61 17.84
C LEU A 286 14.42 -11.89 17.23
N ALA A 287 15.24 -12.88 16.88
CA ALA A 287 14.76 -14.17 16.39
C ALA A 287 13.86 -14.87 17.42
N GLU A 288 14.29 -14.89 18.69
CA GLU A 288 13.51 -15.51 19.77
C GLU A 288 12.22 -14.73 20.09
N ARG A 289 12.26 -13.40 20.02
CA ARG A 289 11.04 -12.57 20.11
C ARG A 289 10.07 -12.89 19.00
N ILE A 290 10.49 -12.95 17.73
CA ILE A 290 9.61 -13.28 16.60
C ILE A 290 8.95 -14.66 16.80
N ARG A 291 9.73 -15.65 17.24
CA ARG A 291 9.24 -17.02 17.48
C ARG A 291 8.10 -17.07 18.49
N THR A 292 8.12 -16.22 19.50
CA THR A 292 7.15 -16.22 20.60
C THR A 292 6.01 -15.22 20.39
N PHE A 293 6.27 -14.08 19.73
CA PHE A 293 5.30 -13.00 19.58
C PHE A 293 4.07 -13.42 18.78
N GLU A 294 4.24 -14.17 17.69
CA GLU A 294 3.09 -14.60 16.86
C GLU A 294 2.05 -15.37 17.68
N GLN A 295 2.51 -16.28 18.54
CA GLN A 295 1.61 -17.05 19.41
C GLN A 295 0.94 -16.16 20.45
N LEU A 296 1.71 -15.30 21.12
CA LEU A 296 1.20 -14.41 22.16
C LEU A 296 0.14 -13.43 21.63
N ILE A 297 0.44 -12.73 20.52
CA ILE A 297 -0.52 -11.80 19.93
C ILE A 297 -1.75 -12.52 19.35
N THR A 298 -1.60 -13.75 18.86
CA THR A 298 -2.75 -14.55 18.41
C THR A 298 -3.70 -14.83 19.58
N GLU A 299 -3.17 -15.26 20.73
CA GLU A 299 -3.99 -15.56 21.90
C GLU A 299 -4.60 -14.31 22.55
N VAL A 300 -3.88 -13.18 22.59
CA VAL A 300 -4.46 -11.90 23.04
C VAL A 300 -5.58 -11.46 22.11
N THR A 301 -5.37 -11.49 20.79
CA THR A 301 -6.37 -11.08 19.80
C THR A 301 -7.62 -11.95 19.89
N LYS A 302 -7.45 -13.27 20.07
CA LYS A 302 -8.54 -14.22 20.28
C LYS A 302 -9.36 -13.91 21.53
N ARG A 303 -8.70 -13.62 22.66
CA ARG A 303 -9.39 -13.20 23.90
C ARG A 303 -10.11 -11.88 23.71
N ALA A 304 -9.45 -10.88 23.12
CA ALA A 304 -10.04 -9.57 22.85
C ALA A 304 -11.31 -9.67 21.99
N TYR A 305 -11.26 -10.48 20.92
CA TYR A 305 -12.40 -10.74 20.05
C TYR A 305 -13.55 -11.40 20.82
N LYS A 306 -13.28 -12.45 21.60
CA LYS A 306 -14.29 -13.12 22.44
C LYS A 306 -14.91 -12.19 23.48
N MET A 307 -14.16 -11.22 23.99
CA MET A 307 -14.64 -10.22 24.94
C MET A 307 -15.48 -9.13 24.26
N GLY A 308 -15.49 -9.04 22.93
CA GLY A 308 -16.21 -8.02 22.16
C GLY A 308 -15.47 -6.69 22.06
N ILE A 309 -14.14 -6.70 22.20
CA ILE A 309 -13.30 -5.52 21.95
C ILE A 309 -13.23 -5.30 20.45
N PRO A 310 -13.42 -4.07 19.94
CA PRO A 310 -13.34 -3.81 18.52
C PRO A 310 -11.89 -3.96 18.03
N ILE A 311 -11.70 -4.74 16.96
CA ILE A 311 -10.39 -4.99 16.35
C ILE A 311 -10.35 -4.32 14.98
N ALA A 312 -9.37 -3.43 14.78
CA ALA A 312 -9.10 -2.80 13.49
C ALA A 312 -7.84 -3.43 12.88
N ALA A 313 -7.87 -3.69 11.56
CA ALA A 313 -6.73 -4.23 10.85
C ALA A 313 -5.69 -3.13 10.61
N GLY A 314 -4.44 -3.40 10.98
CA GLY A 314 -3.30 -2.54 10.68
C GLY A 314 -2.06 -3.41 10.47
N THR A 315 -1.19 -3.07 9.54
CA THR A 315 -0.09 -3.98 9.16
C THR A 315 1.23 -3.72 9.90
N ASP A 316 1.46 -2.46 10.28
CA ASP A 316 2.75 -1.90 10.72
C ASP A 316 3.87 -2.15 9.68
N THR A 317 3.52 -1.99 8.40
CA THR A 317 4.44 -2.20 7.29
C THR A 317 4.75 -0.90 6.56
N ARG A 318 5.79 -0.96 5.71
CA ARG A 318 6.15 0.11 4.77
C ARG A 318 5.67 -0.17 3.34
N TYR A 319 4.93 -1.25 3.12
CA TYR A 319 4.55 -1.74 1.78
C TYR A 319 5.75 -1.84 0.80
N SER A 320 6.91 -2.21 1.33
CA SER A 320 8.16 -2.39 0.57
C SER A 320 8.50 -3.86 0.29
N ILE A 321 7.79 -4.80 0.92
CA ILE A 321 7.98 -6.24 0.73
C ILE A 321 6.81 -6.78 -0.08
N ALA A 322 7.11 -7.35 -1.24
CA ALA A 322 6.09 -7.92 -2.12
C ALA A 322 5.28 -9.01 -1.40
N GLY A 323 3.94 -8.93 -1.50
CA GLY A 323 3.02 -9.91 -0.90
C GLY A 323 2.71 -9.70 0.59
N LEU A 324 3.40 -8.79 1.28
CA LEU A 324 3.04 -8.39 2.63
C LEU A 324 2.09 -7.18 2.58
N THR A 325 0.79 -7.47 2.69
CA THR A 325 -0.29 -6.49 2.54
C THR A 325 -1.32 -6.64 3.66
N ILE A 326 -2.31 -5.76 3.72
CA ILE A 326 -3.43 -5.90 4.66
C ILE A 326 -4.21 -7.22 4.49
N ALA A 327 -4.18 -7.86 3.32
CA ALA A 327 -4.75 -9.20 3.15
C ALA A 327 -3.97 -10.27 3.93
N THR A 328 -2.67 -10.08 4.15
CA THR A 328 -1.87 -10.95 5.02
C THR A 328 -2.26 -10.78 6.49
N GLU A 329 -2.57 -9.54 6.91
CA GLU A 329 -3.13 -9.25 8.24
C GLU A 329 -4.49 -9.94 8.42
N ALA A 330 -5.36 -9.84 7.42
CA ALA A 330 -6.68 -10.48 7.40
C ALA A 330 -6.61 -12.00 7.67
N MET A 331 -5.66 -12.70 7.05
CA MET A 331 -5.45 -14.13 7.29
C MET A 331 -5.03 -14.44 8.73
N GLN A 332 -4.26 -13.57 9.37
CA GLN A 332 -3.85 -13.75 10.77
C GLN A 332 -5.00 -13.45 11.73
N LEU A 333 -5.82 -12.45 11.43
CA LEU A 333 -7.05 -12.19 12.18
C LEU A 333 -8.03 -13.38 12.10
N GLN A 334 -8.15 -14.02 10.94
CA GLN A 334 -8.94 -15.25 10.82
C GLN A 334 -8.34 -16.39 11.67
N LYS A 335 -7.01 -16.55 11.66
CA LYS A 335 -6.30 -17.52 12.53
C LYS A 335 -6.53 -17.24 14.02
N ALA A 336 -6.67 -15.98 14.41
CA ALA A 336 -7.02 -15.57 15.77
C ALA A 336 -8.52 -15.80 16.11
N GLY A 337 -9.35 -16.21 15.15
CA GLY A 337 -10.73 -16.66 15.37
C GLY A 337 -11.82 -15.69 14.89
N LEU A 338 -11.47 -14.61 14.21
CA LEU A 338 -12.47 -13.72 13.59
C LEU A 338 -13.17 -14.44 12.43
N SER A 339 -14.48 -14.21 12.27
CA SER A 339 -15.20 -14.69 11.10
C SER A 339 -14.72 -13.97 9.84
N ALA A 340 -14.91 -14.55 8.64
CA ALA A 340 -14.52 -13.89 7.39
C ALA A 340 -15.18 -12.52 7.22
N MET A 341 -16.44 -12.37 7.65
CA MET A 341 -17.15 -11.10 7.63
C MET A 341 -16.53 -10.09 8.61
N ASP A 342 -16.19 -10.51 9.83
CA ASP A 342 -15.60 -9.63 10.83
C ASP A 342 -14.16 -9.22 10.46
N VAL A 343 -13.43 -10.08 9.76
CA VAL A 343 -12.14 -9.71 9.15
C VAL A 343 -12.31 -8.65 8.08
N ILE A 344 -13.31 -8.76 7.20
CA ILE A 344 -13.57 -7.73 6.19
C ILE A 344 -13.97 -6.40 6.87
N LYS A 345 -14.78 -6.46 7.92
CA LYS A 345 -15.18 -5.28 8.71
C LYS A 345 -13.99 -4.66 9.45
N SER A 346 -13.07 -5.46 9.98
CA SER A 346 -11.87 -4.99 10.68
C SER A 346 -10.98 -4.13 9.79
N MET A 347 -10.96 -4.39 8.48
CA MET A 347 -10.21 -3.63 7.48
C MET A 347 -11.07 -2.64 6.67
N THR A 348 -12.34 -2.42 7.07
CA THR A 348 -13.24 -1.44 6.43
C THR A 348 -13.95 -0.59 7.50
N SER A 349 -15.20 -0.88 7.85
CA SER A 349 -16.01 0.01 8.70
C SER A 349 -15.51 0.13 10.14
N VAL A 350 -14.91 -0.94 10.69
CA VAL A 350 -14.35 -0.91 12.05
C VAL A 350 -13.08 -0.08 12.07
N SER A 351 -12.20 -0.22 11.07
CA SER A 351 -11.06 0.69 10.87
C SER A 351 -11.51 2.13 10.66
N ALA A 352 -12.54 2.38 9.85
CA ALA A 352 -13.07 3.74 9.65
C ALA A 352 -13.56 4.38 10.95
N LYS A 353 -14.26 3.62 11.81
CA LYS A 353 -14.68 4.10 13.13
C LYS A 353 -13.51 4.31 14.07
N CYS A 354 -12.52 3.39 14.06
CA CYS A 354 -11.27 3.57 14.80
C CYS A 354 -10.61 4.90 14.41
N LEU A 355 -10.45 5.15 13.11
CA LEU A 355 -9.85 6.36 12.54
C LEU A 355 -10.76 7.61 12.60
N GLY A 356 -12.04 7.47 12.97
CA GLY A 356 -12.97 8.59 13.12
C GLY A 356 -13.43 9.19 11.80
N ILE A 357 -13.41 8.37 10.73
CA ILE A 357 -13.69 8.75 9.34
C ILE A 357 -14.86 7.96 8.75
N ASP A 358 -15.63 7.25 9.58
CA ASP A 358 -16.78 6.42 9.17
C ASP A 358 -17.96 7.21 8.59
N LYS A 359 -17.95 8.54 8.75
CA LYS A 359 -18.87 9.46 8.08
C LYS A 359 -18.46 9.82 6.65
N SER A 360 -17.25 9.46 6.24
CA SER A 360 -16.71 9.74 4.91
C SER A 360 -16.51 8.46 4.10
N THR A 361 -15.91 7.41 4.68
CA THR A 361 -15.52 6.18 3.96
C THR A 361 -15.65 4.92 4.84
N GLY A 362 -15.20 3.77 4.32
CA GLY A 362 -15.15 2.48 5.02
C GLY A 362 -16.44 1.66 4.98
N SER A 363 -17.47 2.14 4.29
CA SER A 363 -18.66 1.35 3.97
C SER A 363 -19.28 1.78 2.64
N LEU A 364 -20.00 0.87 1.99
CA LEU A 364 -20.74 1.18 0.77
C LEU A 364 -22.12 1.70 1.14
N LYS A 365 -22.21 3.01 1.36
CA LYS A 365 -23.44 3.68 1.76
C LYS A 365 -23.64 4.96 0.97
N LYS A 366 -24.90 5.27 0.64
CA LYS A 366 -25.27 6.52 -0.03
C LYS A 366 -24.69 7.73 0.72
N GLY A 367 -24.01 8.61 -0.01
CA GLY A 367 -23.40 9.85 0.47
C GLY A 367 -21.92 9.72 0.87
N LEU A 368 -21.41 8.51 1.02
CA LEU A 368 -19.99 8.26 1.32
C LEU A 368 -19.12 8.34 0.06
N ASP A 369 -17.83 8.56 0.28
CA ASP A 369 -16.79 8.54 -0.76
C ASP A 369 -16.77 7.19 -1.47
N ALA A 370 -16.53 7.26 -2.77
CA ALA A 370 -16.51 6.10 -3.64
C ALA A 370 -15.12 5.46 -3.67
N ASP A 371 -14.72 4.95 -2.51
CA ASP A 371 -13.55 4.08 -2.34
C ASP A 371 -14.02 2.63 -2.39
N ILE A 372 -13.75 1.97 -3.51
CA ILE A 372 -14.41 0.71 -3.85
C ILE A 372 -13.41 -0.26 -4.46
N LEU A 373 -13.48 -1.51 -4.00
CA LEU A 373 -12.73 -2.63 -4.57
C LEU A 373 -13.68 -3.55 -5.31
N ILE A 374 -13.19 -4.06 -6.44
CA ILE A 374 -13.84 -5.12 -7.18
C ILE A 374 -12.92 -6.34 -7.15
N LEU A 375 -13.41 -7.40 -6.52
CA LEU A 375 -12.71 -8.68 -6.38
C LEU A 375 -13.25 -9.70 -7.39
N GLU A 376 -12.36 -10.57 -7.83
CA GLU A 376 -12.69 -11.64 -8.78
C GLU A 376 -13.51 -12.76 -8.12
N LYS A 377 -13.27 -13.05 -6.84
CA LYS A 377 -13.82 -14.19 -6.08
C LYS A 377 -14.54 -13.75 -4.80
N ASN A 378 -15.39 -14.63 -4.26
CA ASN A 378 -16.09 -14.42 -3.00
C ASN A 378 -15.13 -14.47 -1.80
N PRO A 379 -14.92 -13.37 -1.06
CA PRO A 379 -14.03 -13.38 0.11
C PRO A 379 -14.61 -14.09 1.34
N LEU A 380 -15.91 -14.41 1.35
CA LEU A 380 -16.53 -15.18 2.44
C LEU A 380 -16.29 -16.69 2.31
N GLU A 381 -15.94 -17.17 1.12
CA GLU A 381 -15.56 -18.57 0.88
C GLU A 381 -14.05 -18.82 1.11
N GLY A 382 -13.23 -17.76 1.04
CA GLY A 382 -11.80 -17.83 1.30
C GLY A 382 -11.13 -16.46 1.22
N LEU A 383 -10.39 -16.09 2.25
CA LEU A 383 -9.78 -14.75 2.37
C LEU A 383 -8.63 -14.51 1.38
N ASP A 384 -8.12 -15.53 0.70
CA ASP A 384 -7.19 -15.34 -0.44
C ASP A 384 -7.82 -14.47 -1.56
N ALA A 385 -9.15 -14.46 -1.68
CA ALA A 385 -9.86 -13.60 -2.61
C ALA A 385 -9.61 -12.10 -2.34
N LEU A 386 -9.24 -11.70 -1.12
CA LEU A 386 -8.90 -10.31 -0.79
C LEU A 386 -7.68 -9.80 -1.58
N ARG A 387 -6.84 -10.71 -2.10
CA ARG A 387 -5.70 -10.40 -2.98
C ARG A 387 -6.08 -10.37 -4.47
N SER A 388 -7.26 -10.85 -4.84
CA SER A 388 -7.72 -10.96 -6.23
C SER A 388 -8.38 -9.69 -6.76
N ILE A 389 -7.71 -8.55 -6.56
CA ILE A 389 -8.25 -7.24 -6.90
C ILE A 389 -8.22 -7.05 -8.41
N LYS A 390 -9.41 -6.92 -8.98
CA LYS A 390 -9.62 -6.64 -10.41
C LYS A 390 -9.58 -5.15 -10.69
N MET A 391 -10.14 -4.35 -9.79
CA MET A 391 -10.22 -2.91 -9.97
C MET A 391 -10.26 -2.20 -8.61
N VAL A 392 -9.62 -1.02 -8.57
CA VAL A 392 -9.68 -0.09 -7.43
C VAL A 392 -10.25 1.22 -7.93
N ILE A 393 -11.30 1.68 -7.25
CA ILE A 393 -11.85 3.02 -7.38
C ILE A 393 -11.44 3.79 -6.13
N ASN A 394 -10.76 4.92 -6.30
CA ASN A 394 -10.31 5.80 -5.23
C ASN A 394 -10.83 7.21 -5.55
N ASP A 395 -11.54 7.85 -4.62
CA ASP A 395 -12.26 9.11 -4.85
C ASP A 395 -13.19 9.08 -6.08
N GLY A 396 -13.84 7.93 -6.30
CA GLY A 396 -14.71 7.72 -7.46
C GLY A 396 -14.03 7.79 -8.82
N ARG A 397 -12.70 7.65 -8.87
CA ARG A 397 -11.95 7.43 -10.12
C ARG A 397 -11.39 6.01 -10.14
N ILE A 398 -11.48 5.36 -11.30
CA ILE A 398 -10.82 4.06 -11.50
C ILE A 398 -9.33 4.31 -11.62
N VAL A 399 -8.55 3.86 -10.64
CA VAL A 399 -7.09 4.10 -10.56
C VAL A 399 -6.27 2.84 -10.84
N ILE A 400 -6.85 1.66 -10.63
CA ILE A 400 -6.27 0.36 -11.00
C ILE A 400 -7.31 -0.43 -11.76
N ASN A 401 -6.92 -1.00 -12.89
CA ASN A 401 -7.74 -1.93 -13.66
C ASN A 401 -6.89 -3.09 -14.19
N ASN A 402 -6.97 -4.23 -13.53
CA ASN A 402 -6.23 -5.44 -13.84
C ASN A 402 -7.00 -6.36 -14.82
N SER A 403 -8.04 -5.84 -15.48
CA SER A 403 -8.87 -6.62 -16.41
C SER A 403 -8.27 -6.62 -17.80
N SER A 404 -7.82 -7.77 -18.31
CA SER A 404 -7.45 -7.95 -19.72
C SER A 404 -8.64 -7.90 -20.70
N ALA A 405 -9.87 -7.75 -20.20
CA ALA A 405 -11.08 -7.66 -21.02
C ALA A 405 -12.22 -7.03 -20.20
N VAL A 406 -12.41 -5.71 -20.34
CA VAL A 406 -13.73 -5.08 -20.20
C VAL A 406 -13.84 -4.12 -21.36
N ALA A 407 -14.68 -4.44 -22.34
CA ALA A 407 -15.05 -3.49 -23.36
C ALA A 407 -15.68 -2.29 -22.67
N VAL A 408 -14.94 -1.17 -22.63
CA VAL A 408 -15.54 0.13 -22.33
C VAL A 408 -16.43 0.44 -23.53
N ASN A 409 -17.69 0.03 -23.47
CA ASN A 409 -18.68 0.37 -24.49
C ASN A 409 -18.96 1.87 -24.37
N ARG A 410 -18.15 2.68 -25.04
CA ARG A 410 -18.57 4.03 -25.45
C ARG A 410 -19.66 3.81 -26.50
N THR A 411 -20.91 4.07 -26.16
CA THR A 411 -22.00 4.07 -27.15
C THR A 411 -21.76 5.19 -28.17
N THR A 412 -21.15 4.85 -29.30
CA THR A 412 -21.17 5.66 -30.52
C THR A 412 -22.09 4.97 -31.52
N THR A 413 -23.18 5.64 -31.86
CA THR A 413 -24.10 5.27 -32.94
C THR A 413 -23.47 5.60 -34.31
N SER A 414 -23.20 4.60 -35.15
CA SER A 414 -23.28 4.75 -36.62
C SER A 414 -23.24 3.40 -37.36
N THR A 415 -24.37 3.08 -38.00
CA THR A 415 -24.58 2.56 -39.37
C THR A 415 -23.58 1.57 -39.98
N GLY A 416 -24.13 0.46 -40.49
CA GLY A 416 -23.37 -0.72 -40.92
C GLY A 416 -22.79 -0.69 -42.33
N SER A 417 -22.01 -1.74 -42.62
CA SER A 417 -21.92 -2.38 -43.94
C SER A 417 -21.25 -3.74 -43.79
N ASN A 418 -21.88 -4.75 -44.38
CA ASN A 418 -21.44 -6.15 -44.51
C ASN A 418 -20.06 -6.26 -45.19
N PHE A 419 -19.27 -7.27 -44.81
CA PHE A 419 -18.46 -8.05 -45.77
C PHE A 419 -18.20 -9.48 -45.26
N GLU A 420 -18.06 -10.37 -46.23
CA GLU A 420 -18.30 -11.81 -46.19
C GLU A 420 -17.18 -12.68 -45.60
N LYS A 421 -17.58 -13.93 -45.31
CA LYS A 421 -16.76 -15.08 -44.92
C LYS A 421 -15.91 -15.60 -46.07
N GLU A 422 -14.68 -16.00 -45.77
CA GLU A 422 -13.99 -17.07 -46.52
C GLU A 422 -13.50 -18.19 -45.59
N LYS A 423 -13.83 -19.43 -46.00
CA LYS A 423 -13.35 -20.71 -45.44
C LYS A 423 -12.01 -21.08 -46.12
N ARG A 424 -11.04 -21.56 -45.34
CA ARG A 424 -10.05 -22.54 -45.85
C ARG A 424 -9.64 -23.54 -44.78
N THR A 425 -9.57 -24.79 -45.23
CA THR A 425 -9.47 -26.05 -44.51
C THR A 425 -8.02 -26.50 -44.21
N SER A 426 -7.86 -27.07 -43.01
CA SER A 426 -6.93 -28.11 -42.52
C SER A 426 -5.55 -28.33 -43.19
N ARG A 427 -4.49 -28.27 -42.37
CA ARG A 427 -3.44 -29.30 -42.35
C ARG A 427 -2.81 -29.41 -40.95
N SER A 428 -2.93 -30.60 -40.38
CA SER A 428 -2.29 -31.06 -39.13
C SER A 428 -0.77 -31.02 -39.25
N LYS A 429 -0.11 -30.30 -38.33
CA LYS A 429 1.31 -30.45 -37.99
C LYS A 429 1.42 -30.40 -36.48
N SER A 430 2.05 -31.41 -35.90
CA SER A 430 2.40 -31.51 -34.49
C SER A 430 3.17 -30.28 -34.03
N LEU A 431 2.63 -29.55 -33.05
CA LEU A 431 3.28 -28.40 -32.43
C LEU A 431 4.34 -28.87 -31.43
N ASN A 432 5.57 -28.41 -31.60
CA ASN A 432 6.59 -28.49 -30.56
C ASN A 432 6.30 -27.44 -29.48
N THR A 433 6.62 -27.76 -28.23
CA THR A 433 6.32 -27.03 -26.99
C THR A 433 6.80 -25.57 -26.93
N LEU A 434 7.61 -25.12 -27.90
CA LEU A 434 8.11 -23.74 -28.02
C LEU A 434 7.14 -22.84 -28.80
N ASP A 435 6.47 -23.36 -29.83
CA ASP A 435 5.52 -22.58 -30.64
C ASP A 435 4.24 -22.22 -29.86
N SER A 436 3.88 -23.00 -28.85
CA SER A 436 2.77 -22.70 -27.93
C SER A 436 3.10 -21.59 -26.94
N ILE A 437 4.38 -21.43 -26.58
CA ILE A 437 4.86 -20.38 -25.68
C ILE A 437 4.98 -19.06 -26.44
N ASP A 438 5.50 -19.07 -27.66
CA ASP A 438 5.63 -17.85 -28.48
C ASP A 438 4.28 -17.29 -28.93
N ARG A 439 3.26 -18.14 -29.15
CA ARG A 439 1.88 -17.67 -29.37
C ARG A 439 1.24 -17.05 -28.13
N ALA A 440 1.43 -17.64 -26.96
CA ALA A 440 0.95 -17.08 -25.70
C ALA A 440 1.61 -15.71 -25.41
N ASN A 441 2.86 -15.53 -25.82
CA ASN A 441 3.61 -14.30 -25.66
C ASN A 441 3.23 -13.21 -26.69
N GLN A 442 2.87 -13.56 -27.93
CA GLN A 442 2.47 -12.57 -28.94
C GLN A 442 1.06 -11.98 -28.69
N GLU A 443 0.15 -12.72 -28.05
CA GLU A 443 -1.16 -12.17 -27.65
C GLU A 443 -1.06 -11.16 -26.47
N MET A 444 0.05 -11.17 -25.72
CA MET A 444 0.33 -10.20 -24.65
C MET A 444 0.91 -8.86 -25.14
N VAL A 445 1.21 -8.70 -26.44
CA VAL A 445 1.94 -7.51 -26.97
C VAL A 445 1.06 -6.27 -27.17
N ARG A 446 -0.22 -6.28 -26.78
CA ARG A 446 -1.09 -5.09 -26.93
C ARG A 446 -1.68 -4.59 -25.62
N SER A 447 -0.81 -4.13 -24.72
CA SER A 447 -1.06 -2.89 -23.96
C SER A 447 0.17 -2.53 -23.10
N SER A 448 1.02 -1.62 -23.59
CA SER A 448 2.01 -0.96 -22.76
C SER A 448 1.78 0.54 -22.81
N GLY A 449 1.10 1.05 -21.79
CA GLY A 449 1.25 2.42 -21.32
C GLY A 449 2.35 2.43 -20.27
N ASN A 450 3.41 3.19 -20.56
CA ASN A 450 4.64 3.47 -19.82
C ASN A 450 4.67 3.16 -18.32
N ASP A 451 5.55 2.23 -17.95
CA ASP A 451 6.43 2.25 -16.77
C ASP A 451 7.51 1.20 -17.02
N VAL A 452 8.76 1.62 -17.25
CA VAL A 452 9.90 0.75 -17.55
C VAL A 452 10.97 0.94 -16.48
N THR A 453 11.26 -0.10 -15.70
CA THR A 453 12.47 -0.19 -14.87
C THR A 453 13.54 -0.96 -15.65
N LYS A 454 14.59 -0.27 -16.08
CA LYS A 454 15.74 -0.80 -16.83
C LYS A 454 16.91 -1.12 -15.89
N ALA A 455 17.92 -1.84 -16.39
CA ALA A 455 19.21 -2.00 -15.74
C ALA A 455 20.00 -0.69 -15.80
N HIS A 456 20.65 -0.30 -14.71
CA HIS A 456 21.39 0.96 -14.64
C HIS A 456 22.87 0.76 -15.03
N VAL A 457 23.43 1.73 -15.74
CA VAL A 457 24.87 1.80 -16.03
C VAL A 457 25.43 3.06 -15.39
N SER A 458 26.35 2.89 -14.45
CA SER A 458 27.14 4.00 -13.91
C SER A 458 28.19 4.42 -14.92
N LEU A 459 28.15 5.67 -15.37
CA LEU A 459 29.15 6.23 -16.30
C LEU A 459 30.51 6.55 -15.63
N GLN A 460 30.63 6.49 -14.29
CA GLN A 460 31.88 6.78 -13.58
C GLN A 460 32.88 5.61 -13.61
N ASP A 461 32.39 4.38 -13.60
CA ASP A 461 33.22 3.15 -13.54
C ASP A 461 32.85 2.11 -14.60
N SER A 462 31.88 2.45 -15.47
CA SER A 462 31.33 1.61 -16.53
C SER A 462 30.73 0.30 -16.01
N LEU A 463 30.37 0.20 -14.72
CA LEU A 463 29.71 -0.98 -14.19
C LEU A 463 28.24 -1.01 -14.60
N ILE A 464 27.78 -2.19 -15.01
CA ILE A 464 26.35 -2.45 -15.22
C ILE A 464 25.83 -2.99 -13.88
N ASP A 465 25.06 -2.17 -13.16
CA ASP A 465 24.46 -2.54 -11.88
C ASP A 465 22.93 -2.62 -12.02
N LEU A 466 22.38 -3.71 -11.50
CA LEU A 466 20.97 -4.00 -11.52
C LEU A 466 20.54 -4.30 -10.10
N SER A 467 19.77 -3.40 -9.50
CA SER A 467 19.13 -3.64 -8.21
C SER A 467 17.65 -3.97 -8.42
N ALA A 468 17.11 -4.84 -7.55
CA ALA A 468 15.89 -5.62 -7.73
C ALA A 468 14.56 -4.83 -7.90
N ASN A 469 14.39 -4.14 -9.03
CA ASN A 469 13.16 -3.44 -9.42
C ASN A 469 12.70 -3.75 -10.86
N ILE A 470 13.23 -4.80 -11.51
CA ILE A 470 12.76 -5.26 -12.83
C ILE A 470 11.28 -5.69 -12.72
N ARG A 471 10.44 -5.29 -13.70
CA ARG A 471 9.03 -5.74 -13.77
C ARG A 471 8.90 -7.27 -13.89
N LYS A 472 7.76 -7.79 -13.40
CA LYS A 472 7.39 -9.22 -13.43
C LYS A 472 7.23 -9.83 -14.84
N ASP A 473 7.46 -9.12 -15.92
CA ASP A 473 7.41 -9.64 -17.29
C ASP A 473 8.75 -9.49 -18.03
N HIS A 474 9.78 -8.95 -17.38
CA HIS A 474 11.06 -8.64 -18.00
C HIS A 474 12.11 -9.71 -17.65
N ARG A 475 12.62 -10.38 -18.69
CA ARG A 475 13.85 -11.20 -18.63
C ARG A 475 14.91 -10.47 -19.44
N ILE A 476 16.00 -10.07 -18.81
CA ILE A 476 17.09 -9.38 -19.50
C ILE A 476 18.13 -10.42 -19.90
N PHE A 477 18.12 -10.78 -21.18
CA PHE A 477 19.09 -11.71 -21.73
C PHE A 477 20.33 -10.97 -22.25
N GLY A 478 21.50 -11.56 -21.97
CA GLY A 478 22.75 -11.25 -22.64
C GLY A 478 23.02 -12.25 -23.78
N TYR A 479 23.25 -11.72 -24.97
CA TYR A 479 23.38 -12.46 -26.21
C TYR A 479 24.84 -12.52 -26.67
N ALA A 480 25.24 -13.60 -27.37
CA ALA A 480 26.59 -13.74 -27.92
C ALA A 480 26.90 -12.75 -29.06
N HIS A 481 25.87 -12.33 -29.79
CA HIS A 481 25.91 -11.34 -30.86
C HIS A 481 24.80 -10.28 -30.65
N PRO A 482 24.86 -9.09 -31.28
CA PRO A 482 23.79 -8.09 -31.22
C PRO A 482 22.56 -8.53 -32.06
N ASP A 483 22.01 -9.70 -31.70
CA ASP A 483 20.86 -10.34 -32.30
C ASP A 483 20.14 -11.18 -31.22
N VAL A 484 18.85 -10.91 -31.00
CA VAL A 484 18.00 -11.63 -30.02
C VAL A 484 17.79 -13.11 -30.37
N LYS A 485 18.08 -13.51 -31.62
CA LYS A 485 18.08 -14.91 -32.06
C LYS A 485 19.39 -15.63 -31.81
N SER A 486 20.45 -14.90 -31.44
CA SER A 486 21.73 -15.52 -31.10
C SER A 486 21.70 -16.19 -29.73
N GLU A 487 22.75 -16.96 -29.44
CA GLU A 487 22.87 -17.71 -28.18
C GLU A 487 22.69 -16.80 -26.96
N ARG A 488 21.78 -17.18 -26.06
CA ARG A 488 21.56 -16.53 -24.77
C ARG A 488 22.60 -17.03 -23.78
N ILE A 489 23.61 -16.22 -23.52
CA ILE A 489 24.73 -16.63 -22.68
C ILE A 489 24.64 -16.10 -21.25
N PHE A 490 23.69 -15.21 -20.94
CA PHE A 490 23.49 -14.64 -19.61
C PHE A 490 22.01 -14.26 -19.39
N LEU A 491 21.53 -14.34 -18.15
CA LEU A 491 20.17 -13.92 -17.78
C LEU A 491 20.13 -13.17 -16.44
N LEU A 492 19.40 -12.05 -16.43
CA LEU A 492 18.87 -11.43 -15.20
C LEU A 492 17.35 -11.59 -15.16
N SER A 493 16.84 -12.20 -14.10
CA SER A 493 15.40 -12.38 -13.86
C SER A 493 15.07 -12.35 -12.38
N VAL A 494 14.02 -11.63 -12.00
CA VAL A 494 13.51 -11.61 -10.61
C VAL A 494 12.71 -12.87 -10.25
N PHE A 495 12.52 -13.80 -11.20
CA PHE A 495 11.81 -15.06 -10.96
C PHE A 495 12.74 -16.16 -10.51
N THR A 496 12.41 -16.76 -9.37
CA THR A 496 13.12 -17.94 -8.86
C THR A 496 13.22 -19.05 -9.89
N ASN A 497 12.13 -19.36 -10.58
CA ASN A 497 12.12 -20.44 -11.56
C ASN A 497 12.98 -20.17 -12.81
N ASP A 498 13.28 -18.90 -13.11
CA ASP A 498 14.13 -18.54 -14.26
C ASP A 498 15.62 -18.54 -13.90
N VAL A 499 15.95 -18.52 -12.61
CA VAL A 499 17.31 -18.43 -12.08
C VAL A 499 17.76 -19.76 -11.49
N GLU A 500 16.88 -20.40 -10.71
CA GLU A 500 17.11 -21.69 -10.09
C GLU A 500 17.33 -22.75 -11.18
N ASN A 501 18.49 -23.39 -11.13
CA ASN A 501 18.97 -24.38 -12.11
C ASN A 501 19.25 -23.84 -13.52
N ASN A 502 19.23 -22.51 -13.75
CA ASN A 502 19.55 -21.89 -15.04
C ASN A 502 18.83 -22.59 -16.23
N PRO A 503 17.49 -22.58 -16.27
CA PRO A 503 16.69 -23.36 -17.24
C PRO A 503 16.91 -22.94 -18.70
N PHE A 504 17.50 -21.78 -18.95
CA PHE A 504 17.86 -21.29 -20.27
C PHE A 504 19.28 -21.69 -20.70
N ASN A 505 19.99 -22.47 -19.89
CA ASN A 505 21.37 -22.92 -20.12
C ASN A 505 22.34 -21.78 -20.46
N CYS A 506 22.15 -20.61 -19.84
CA CYS A 506 23.02 -19.46 -20.07
C CYS A 506 24.44 -19.76 -19.57
N ARG A 507 25.43 -19.78 -20.46
CA ARG A 507 26.82 -20.16 -20.16
C ARG A 507 27.48 -19.37 -19.02
N LEU A 508 27.14 -18.08 -18.89
CA LEU A 508 27.62 -17.20 -17.84
C LEU A 508 26.72 -17.20 -16.59
N GLY A 509 25.63 -17.98 -16.60
CA GLY A 509 24.69 -18.10 -15.48
C GLY A 509 23.41 -17.29 -15.66
N ALA A 510 22.49 -17.53 -14.72
CA ALA A 510 21.27 -16.79 -14.51
C ALA A 510 21.28 -16.23 -13.08
N TYR A 511 20.87 -14.97 -12.90
CA TYR A 511 20.98 -14.27 -11.62
C TYR A 511 19.72 -13.45 -11.32
N TYR A 512 19.41 -13.29 -10.04
CA TYR A 512 18.32 -12.41 -9.60
C TYR A 512 18.66 -10.94 -9.83
N ASP A 513 19.90 -10.59 -9.49
CA ASP A 513 20.45 -9.26 -9.63
C ASP A 513 21.98 -9.33 -9.75
N THR A 514 22.62 -8.20 -10.04
CA THR A 514 24.09 -8.10 -10.17
C THR A 514 24.81 -8.32 -8.84
N ARG A 515 24.15 -8.08 -7.69
CA ARG A 515 24.71 -8.34 -6.34
C ARG A 515 24.88 -9.83 -6.06
N GLY A 516 24.08 -10.67 -6.72
CA GLY A 516 24.19 -12.13 -6.69
C GLY A 516 25.36 -12.69 -7.50
N MET A 517 26.01 -11.89 -8.34
CA MET A 517 27.16 -12.32 -9.16
C MET A 517 28.46 -12.30 -8.32
N LYS A 518 28.70 -13.36 -7.56
CA LYS A 518 29.89 -13.45 -6.69
C LYS A 518 31.23 -13.54 -7.45
N ASP A 519 31.20 -14.13 -8.65
CA ASP A 519 32.41 -14.47 -9.43
C ASP A 519 32.44 -13.82 -10.83
N LEU A 520 31.54 -12.85 -11.10
CA LEU A 520 31.36 -12.26 -12.43
C LEU A 520 31.07 -10.76 -12.33
N THR A 521 31.81 -9.94 -13.08
CA THR A 521 31.58 -8.48 -13.17
C THR A 521 31.17 -8.10 -14.58
N LEU A 522 30.14 -7.26 -14.73
CA LEU A 522 29.69 -6.73 -16.02
C LEU A 522 30.15 -5.29 -16.23
N LYS A 523 30.81 -5.01 -17.35
CA LYS A 523 31.21 -3.67 -17.75
C LYS A 523 30.61 -3.26 -19.08
N TYR A 524 30.03 -2.07 -19.13
CA TYR A 524 29.60 -1.41 -20.35
C TYR A 524 30.81 -1.08 -21.23
N MET A 525 30.67 -1.29 -22.56
CA MET A 525 31.72 -0.96 -23.52
C MET A 525 31.27 0.04 -24.57
N ALA A 526 30.15 -0.22 -25.24
CA ALA A 526 29.62 0.65 -26.28
C ALA A 526 28.15 0.34 -26.56
N SER A 527 27.44 1.28 -27.15
CA SER A 527 26.12 1.03 -27.76
C SER A 527 26.31 0.66 -29.23
N VAL A 528 25.69 -0.43 -29.68
CA VAL A 528 25.80 -0.98 -31.05
C VAL A 528 24.37 -1.22 -31.57
N GLY A 529 23.84 -0.24 -32.31
CA GLY A 529 22.44 -0.27 -32.77
C GLY A 529 21.45 -0.35 -31.60
N GLU A 530 20.54 -1.32 -31.66
CA GLU A 530 19.56 -1.59 -30.60
C GLU A 530 20.12 -2.39 -29.41
N PHE A 531 21.45 -2.55 -29.33
CA PHE A 531 22.12 -3.31 -28.27
C PHE A 531 23.16 -2.49 -27.51
N VAL A 532 23.40 -2.91 -26.27
CA VAL A 532 24.53 -2.51 -25.44
C VAL A 532 25.56 -3.63 -25.46
N ARG A 533 26.75 -3.34 -25.99
CA ARG A 533 27.92 -4.22 -25.89
C ARG A 533 28.52 -4.10 -24.50
N ALA A 534 28.58 -5.22 -23.80
CA ALA A 534 29.18 -5.35 -22.49
C ALA A 534 30.29 -6.42 -22.50
N ILE A 535 31.10 -6.43 -21.44
CA ILE A 535 32.10 -7.46 -21.18
C ILE A 535 31.86 -8.03 -19.78
N ALA A 536 31.71 -9.36 -19.71
CA ALA A 536 31.64 -10.11 -18.47
C ALA A 536 33.04 -10.62 -18.12
N ILE A 537 33.55 -10.25 -16.95
CA ILE A 537 34.88 -10.61 -16.47
C ILE A 537 34.70 -11.58 -15.31
N ASP A 538 35.19 -12.81 -15.44
CA ASP A 538 35.13 -13.80 -14.37
C ASP A 538 36.29 -13.64 -13.36
N LYS A 539 36.23 -14.38 -12.25
CA LYS A 539 37.29 -14.40 -11.21
C LYS A 539 38.69 -14.80 -11.70
N SER A 540 38.78 -15.46 -12.86
CA SER A 540 40.05 -15.82 -13.51
C SER A 540 40.51 -14.74 -14.49
N ASN A 541 39.87 -13.56 -14.47
CA ASN A 541 40.09 -12.43 -15.36
C ASN A 541 39.81 -12.74 -16.84
N LYS A 542 39.07 -13.82 -17.13
CA LYS A 542 38.67 -14.15 -18.50
C LYS A 542 37.48 -13.29 -18.88
N SER A 543 37.62 -12.61 -20.01
CA SER A 543 36.61 -11.71 -20.53
C SER A 543 35.74 -12.38 -21.58
N THR A 544 34.42 -12.28 -21.44
CA THR A 544 33.43 -12.72 -22.44
C THR A 544 32.61 -11.51 -22.90
N VAL A 545 32.52 -11.29 -24.20
CA VAL A 545 31.66 -10.25 -24.77
C VAL A 545 30.22 -10.73 -24.81
N LEU A 546 29.29 -9.85 -24.46
CA LEU A 546 27.85 -10.09 -24.53
C LEU A 546 27.10 -8.81 -24.92
N TYR A 547 25.89 -8.97 -25.43
CA TYR A 547 25.06 -7.89 -25.91
C TYR A 547 23.71 -7.92 -25.21
N PHE A 548 23.28 -6.80 -24.63
CA PHE A 548 21.95 -6.63 -24.05
C PHE A 548 21.08 -5.79 -24.97
N GLU A 549 19.79 -6.07 -25.11
CA GLU A 549 18.92 -5.15 -25.84
C GLU A 549 18.87 -3.81 -25.09
N ARG A 550 19.13 -2.70 -25.80
CA ARG A 550 19.24 -1.35 -25.23
C ARG A 550 17.97 -0.91 -24.52
N LYS A 551 16.80 -1.38 -24.95
CA LYS A 551 15.51 -1.11 -24.29
C LYS A 551 15.48 -1.54 -22.82
N TRP A 552 16.37 -2.45 -22.42
CA TRP A 552 16.52 -2.92 -21.04
C TRP A 552 17.59 -2.20 -20.24
N ILE A 553 18.34 -1.28 -20.83
CA ILE A 553 19.48 -0.60 -20.20
C ILE A 553 19.23 0.92 -20.16
N GLU A 554 19.37 1.53 -18.99
CA GLU A 554 19.39 2.97 -18.74
C GLU A 554 20.82 3.42 -18.42
N PHE A 555 21.16 4.62 -18.88
CA PHE A 555 22.45 5.25 -18.62
C PHE A 555 22.20 6.42 -17.66
N ASP A 556 22.88 6.41 -16.51
CA ASP A 556 22.85 7.51 -15.53
C ASP A 556 23.96 8.54 -15.80
#